data_AF-X0W5N4-F1
#
_entry.id   AF-X0W5N4-F1
#
_cell.length_a   1.000
_cell.length_b   1.000
_cell.length_c   1.000
_cell.angle_alpha   90.00
_cell.angle_beta   90.00
_cell.angle_gamma   90.00
#
_symmetry.space_group_name_H-M   'P 1'
#
loop_
_entity.id
_entity.type
_entity.pdbx_description
1 polymer ?
#
loop_
_entity_poly.entity_id
_entity_poly.type
_entity_poly.pdbx_seq_one_letter_code
_entity_poly.pdbx_strand_id
1 'polypeptide(L)'
;SETFGKWTSVVVSAKKKNMLYIPRGCAPGMCTLTDNCNLVYKVDNYYSPKNEDVIKWNDPDIGIEWPIKEPNVISDRDSKGQSLKDFIEKYGGIEC
;
A
#
# COMPACT_ATOMS: atom_id res chain seq x y z
N SER A 1 13.91 2.85 10.73
CA SER A 1 13.25 1.62 11.24
C SER A 1 14.08 0.42 10.85
N GLU A 2 14.23 -0.58 11.74
CA GLU A 2 14.92 -1.84 11.42
C GLU A 2 14.16 -2.69 10.38
N THR A 3 12.86 -2.44 10.21
CA THR A 3 11.98 -3.14 9.25
C THR A 3 11.70 -2.31 7.99
N PHE A 4 12.53 -1.32 7.67
CA PHE A 4 12.34 -0.51 6.47
C PHE A 4 12.39 -1.37 5.20
N GLY A 5 11.49 -1.11 4.25
CA GLY A 5 11.33 -1.91 3.03
C GLY A 5 10.74 -3.32 3.24
N LYS A 6 10.39 -3.69 4.48
CA LYS A 6 9.67 -4.94 4.77
C LYS A 6 8.16 -4.72 4.69
N TRP A 7 7.45 -5.79 4.38
CA TRP A 7 5.99 -5.78 4.31
C TRP A 7 5.39 -6.86 5.21
N THR A 8 4.13 -6.67 5.56
CA THR A 8 3.27 -7.67 6.19
C THR A 8 1.86 -7.52 5.64
N SER A 9 1.01 -8.53 5.79
CA SER A 9 -0.36 -8.48 5.31
C SER A 9 -1.32 -9.15 6.29
N VAL A 10 -2.57 -8.69 6.25
CA VAL A 10 -3.67 -9.25 7.03
C VAL A 10 -4.89 -9.33 6.12
N VAL A 11 -5.58 -10.47 6.14
CA VAL A 11 -6.89 -10.59 5.46
C VAL A 11 -7.95 -9.87 6.28
N VAL A 12 -8.41 -8.72 5.80
CA VAL A 12 -9.56 -7.99 6.32
C VAL A 12 -10.84 -8.56 5.71
N SER A 13 -11.84 -8.86 6.54
CA SER A 13 -13.11 -9.42 6.05
C SER A 13 -14.30 -8.95 6.85
N ALA A 14 -15.43 -8.74 6.15
CA ALA A 14 -16.71 -8.42 6.79
C ALA A 14 -17.16 -9.50 7.79
N LYS A 15 -16.87 -10.77 7.50
CA LYS A 15 -17.19 -11.90 8.40
C LYS A 15 -16.42 -11.84 9.72
N LYS A 16 -15.11 -11.57 9.68
CA LYS A 16 -14.28 -11.46 10.89
C LYS A 16 -14.44 -10.12 11.61
N LYS A 17 -15.00 -9.10 10.94
CA LYS A 17 -15.13 -7.71 11.44
C LYS A 17 -13.81 -7.16 11.99
N ASN A 18 -12.70 -7.54 11.36
CA ASN A 18 -11.38 -7.09 11.74
C ASN A 18 -11.00 -5.80 11.01
N MET A 19 -10.06 -5.07 11.59
CA MET A 19 -9.48 -3.85 11.02
C MET A 19 -7.96 -3.92 11.13
N LEU A 20 -7.27 -3.21 10.24
CA LEU A 20 -5.82 -3.03 10.29
C LEU A 20 -5.52 -1.57 10.57
N TYR A 21 -4.74 -1.31 11.62
CA TYR A 21 -4.15 0.00 11.85
C TYR A 21 -2.81 0.06 11.11
N ILE A 22 -2.62 1.13 10.35
CA ILE A 22 -1.39 1.37 9.58
C ILE A 22 -0.70 2.57 10.23
N PRO A 23 0.48 2.37 10.88
CA PRO A 23 1.23 3.46 11.47
C PRO A 23 1.69 4.47 10.41
N ARG A 24 1.89 5.73 10.82
CA ARG A 24 2.57 6.73 9.98
C ARG A 24 3.94 6.22 9.54
N GLY A 25 4.35 6.56 8.32
CA GLY A 25 5.57 6.06 7.69
C GLY A 25 5.46 4.67 7.05
N CYS A 26 4.31 3.99 7.18
CA CYS A 26 4.02 2.77 6.43
C CYS A 26 3.13 3.09 5.22
N ALA A 27 3.42 2.47 4.07
CA ALA A 27 2.60 2.59 2.88
C ALA A 27 1.43 1.58 2.93
N PRO A 28 0.16 2.02 2.80
CA PRO A 28 -0.97 1.11 2.67
C PRO A 28 -1.02 0.46 1.29
N GLY A 29 -1.31 -0.84 1.24
CA GLY A 29 -1.54 -1.60 0.00
C GLY A 29 -2.71 -2.57 0.18
N MET A 30 -3.54 -2.72 -0.84
CA MET A 30 -4.80 -3.46 -0.75
C MET A 30 -5.06 -4.27 -2.02
N CYS A 31 -5.60 -5.47 -1.85
CA CYS A 31 -6.04 -6.36 -2.92
C CYS A 31 -7.40 -6.93 -2.55
N THR A 32 -8.39 -6.76 -3.42
CA THR A 32 -9.74 -7.31 -3.24
C THR A 32 -9.76 -8.78 -3.62
N LEU A 33 -10.18 -9.65 -2.70
CA LEU A 33 -10.26 -11.10 -2.91
C LEU A 33 -11.60 -11.57 -3.48
N THR A 34 -12.57 -10.67 -3.62
CA THR A 34 -13.92 -10.93 -4.10
C THR A 34 -14.41 -9.75 -4.92
N ASP A 35 -15.25 -9.98 -5.93
CA ASP A 35 -15.73 -8.94 -6.85
C ASP A 35 -16.49 -7.81 -6.14
N ASN A 36 -17.37 -8.17 -5.20
CA ASN A 36 -18.20 -7.22 -4.46
C ASN A 36 -17.59 -6.93 -3.08
N CYS A 37 -16.53 -6.12 -3.05
CA CYS A 37 -15.84 -5.74 -1.82
C CYS A 37 -16.08 -4.27 -1.48
N ASN A 38 -16.48 -4.00 -0.23
CA ASN A 38 -16.51 -2.65 0.34
C ASN A 38 -15.45 -2.54 1.42
N LEU A 39 -14.57 -1.55 1.28
CA LEU A 39 -13.57 -1.23 2.29
C LEU A 39 -13.83 0.18 2.84
N VAL A 40 -13.91 0.28 4.16
CA VAL A 40 -14.03 1.56 4.86
C VAL A 40 -12.78 1.74 5.70
N TYR A 41 -12.14 2.91 5.57
CA TYR A 41 -10.98 3.27 6.35
C TYR A 41 -11.16 4.68 6.92
N LYS A 42 -10.46 4.93 8.03
CA LYS A 42 -10.41 6.23 8.68
C LYS A 42 -9.00 6.76 8.51
N VAL A 43 -8.91 8.04 8.18
CA VAL A 43 -7.65 8.78 8.08
C VAL A 43 -7.62 9.83 9.17
N ASP A 44 -6.41 10.15 9.63
CA ASP A 44 -6.16 11.17 10.65
C ASP A 44 -5.95 12.57 10.04
N ASN A 45 -5.79 12.65 8.71
CA ASN A 45 -5.57 13.89 7.96
C ASN A 45 -6.46 13.98 6.72
N TYR A 46 -6.68 15.20 6.25
CA TYR A 46 -7.36 15.45 4.97
C TYR A 46 -6.48 15.02 3.79
N TYR A 47 -7.14 14.59 2.73
CA TYR A 47 -6.48 14.21 1.48
C TYR A 47 -5.74 15.40 0.85
N SER A 48 -4.48 15.18 0.46
CA SER A 48 -3.65 16.16 -0.23
C SER A 48 -2.90 15.48 -1.39
N PRO A 49 -3.38 15.61 -2.65
CA PRO A 49 -2.74 15.01 -3.81
C PRO A 49 -1.28 15.44 -3.99
N LYS A 50 -0.93 16.65 -3.53
CA LYS A 50 0.42 17.21 -3.66
C LYS A 50 1.43 16.54 -2.73
N ASN A 51 0.95 15.91 -1.66
CA ASN A 51 1.77 15.25 -0.65
C ASN A 51 1.59 13.72 -0.68
N GLU A 52 0.86 13.21 -1.67
CA GLU A 52 0.75 11.78 -1.91
C GLU A 52 1.86 11.34 -2.86
N ASP A 53 2.44 10.19 -2.55
CA ASP A 53 3.35 9.51 -3.45
C ASP A 53 3.02 8.01 -3.47
N VAL A 54 3.37 7.34 -4.56
CA VAL A 54 2.98 5.94 -4.80
C VAL A 54 4.20 5.14 -5.18
N ILE A 55 4.48 4.11 -4.37
CA ILE A 55 5.44 3.08 -4.72
C ILE A 55 4.72 2.02 -5.55
N LYS A 56 5.39 1.53 -6.58
CA LYS A 56 4.86 0.50 -7.47
C LYS A 56 4.44 -0.75 -6.68
N TRP A 57 3.22 -1.21 -6.89
CA TRP A 57 2.63 -2.33 -6.14
C TRP A 57 3.40 -3.66 -6.29
N ASN A 58 4.05 -3.86 -7.43
CA ASN A 58 4.87 -5.03 -7.76
C ASN A 58 6.37 -4.71 -7.78
N ASP A 59 6.81 -3.75 -6.97
CA ASP A 59 8.23 -3.45 -6.82
C ASP A 59 9.02 -4.69 -6.34
N PRO A 60 10.06 -5.12 -7.09
CA PRO A 60 10.80 -6.33 -6.78
C PRO A 60 11.69 -6.21 -5.54
N ASP A 61 12.06 -4.99 -5.11
CA ASP A 61 12.84 -4.78 -3.90
C ASP A 61 12.00 -4.94 -2.63
N ILE A 62 10.68 -4.66 -2.71
CA ILE A 62 9.72 -4.99 -1.64
C ILE A 62 9.30 -6.46 -1.72
N GLY A 63 9.01 -6.95 -2.93
CA GLY A 63 8.68 -8.36 -3.18
C GLY A 63 7.40 -8.80 -2.47
N ILE A 64 6.31 -8.04 -2.59
CA ILE A 64 5.02 -8.40 -1.98
C ILE A 64 4.42 -9.63 -2.69
N GLU A 65 4.13 -10.66 -1.91
CA GLU A 65 3.42 -11.85 -2.38
C GLU A 65 1.92 -11.60 -2.36
N TRP A 66 1.43 -11.00 -3.45
CA TRP A 66 -0.01 -10.75 -3.62
C TRP A 66 -0.77 -12.08 -3.79
N PRO A 67 -1.96 -12.24 -3.17
CA PRO A 67 -2.75 -13.48 -3.22
C PRO A 67 -3.48 -13.68 -4.56
N ILE A 68 -2.98 -13.08 -5.63
CA ILE A 68 -3.51 -13.11 -6.99
C ILE A 68 -2.34 -13.23 -7.97
N LYS A 69 -2.53 -13.94 -9.09
CA LYS A 69 -1.47 -14.10 -10.10
C LYS A 69 -1.29 -12.83 -10.93
N GLU A 70 -2.39 -12.28 -11.44
CA GLU A 70 -2.41 -11.05 -12.21
C GLU A 70 -3.63 -10.22 -11.79
N PRO A 71 -3.46 -8.92 -11.51
CA PRO A 71 -4.58 -8.06 -11.19
C PRO A 71 -5.38 -7.74 -12.43
N ASN A 72 -6.70 -7.98 -12.37
CA ASN A 72 -7.61 -7.63 -13.47
C ASN A 72 -7.74 -6.12 -13.67
N VAL A 73 -7.56 -5.34 -12.60
CA VAL A 73 -7.69 -3.88 -12.60
C VAL A 73 -6.60 -3.30 -11.72
N ILE A 74 -5.83 -2.36 -12.28
CA ILE A 74 -4.87 -1.51 -11.57
C ILE A 74 -5.15 -0.07 -12.03
N SER A 75 -5.09 0.88 -11.10
CA SER A 75 -5.28 2.28 -11.44
C SER A 75 -4.10 2.83 -12.26
N ASP A 76 -4.33 3.87 -13.06
CA ASP A 76 -3.26 4.57 -13.77
C ASP A 76 -2.20 5.13 -12.82
N ARG A 77 -2.60 5.50 -11.60
CA ARG A 77 -1.69 6.02 -10.56
C ARG A 77 -0.78 4.91 -10.04
N ASP A 78 -1.34 3.76 -9.67
CA ASP A 78 -0.57 2.67 -9.07
C ASP A 78 0.27 1.92 -10.11
N SER A 79 -0.14 1.90 -11.38
CA SER A 79 0.66 1.37 -12.49
C SER A 79 1.89 2.22 -12.82
N LYS A 80 1.82 3.53 -12.53
CA LYS A 80 2.89 4.52 -12.73
C LYS A 80 3.67 4.84 -11.45
N GLY A 81 3.44 4.10 -10.36
CA GLY A 81 4.19 4.26 -9.13
C GLY A 81 5.70 4.13 -9.36
N GLN A 82 6.48 4.92 -8.64
CA GLN A 82 7.94 4.86 -8.70
C GLN A 82 8.48 3.61 -7.97
N SER A 83 9.73 3.24 -8.23
CA SER A 83 10.35 2.15 -7.48
C SER A 83 10.65 2.56 -6.04
N LEU A 84 10.83 1.57 -5.14
CA LEU A 84 11.29 1.85 -3.78
C LEU A 84 12.67 2.54 -3.81
N LYS A 85 13.54 2.17 -4.75
CA LYS A 85 14.85 2.82 -4.92
C LYS A 85 14.73 4.29 -5.27
N ASP A 86 13.93 4.63 -6.28
CA ASP A 86 13.71 6.03 -6.69
C ASP A 86 13.14 6.86 -5.53
N PHE A 87 12.22 6.27 -4.77
CA PHE A 87 11.65 6.90 -3.58
C PHE A 87 12.73 7.23 -2.54
N ILE A 88 13.62 6.27 -2.25
CA ILE A 88 14.73 6.45 -1.30
C ILE A 88 15.72 7.50 -1.82
N GLU A 89 16.05 7.48 -3.11
CA GLU A 89 16.96 8.48 -3.69
C GLU A 89 16.39 9.90 -3.62
N LYS A 90 15.08 10.03 -3.83
CA LYS A 90 14.39 11.33 -3.83
C LYS A 90 14.18 11.89 -2.42
N TYR A 91 13.82 11.04 -1.45
CA TYR A 91 13.37 11.50 -0.13
C TYR A 91 14.21 11.02 1.04
N GLY A 92 15.04 9.99 0.86
CA GLY A 92 15.79 9.34 1.94
C GLY A 92 14.94 8.52 2.92
N GLY A 93 13.60 8.53 2.74
CA GLY A 93 12.62 7.93 3.66
C GLY A 93 11.50 8.91 4.00
N ILE A 94 10.63 8.53 4.94
CA ILE A 94 9.62 9.41 5.52
C ILE A 94 9.96 9.60 6.99
N GLU A 95 10.18 10.85 7.41
CA GLU A 95 10.20 11.20 8.83
C GLU A 95 8.76 11.12 9.37
N CYS A 96 8.56 10.33 10.43
CA CYS A 96 7.26 9.99 10.99
C CYS A 96 6.94 10.85 12.22
#